data_AF-A0AAD7EF17-F1
#
_entry.id   AF-A0AAD7EF17-F1
#
_cell.length_a   1.000
_cell.length_b   1.000
_cell.length_c   1.000
_cell.angle_alpha   90.00
_cell.angle_beta   90.00
_cell.angle_gamma   90.00
#
_symmetry.space_group_name_H-M   'P 1'
#
loop_
_entity.id
_entity.type
_entity.pdbx_description
1 polymer ?
#
loop_
_entity_poly.entity_id
_entity_poly.type
_entity_poly.pdbx_seq_one_letter_code
_entity_poly.pdbx_strand_id
1 'polypeptide(L)'
;MIWLFGSLDGYNTESPERLHIDYAKAGYRASNKKDYIAQMTLWLQRQEAVDRFTAYLAWCEASLHLKPHTTIVPLPVIVAEPDGSELIRVPKRAVPSTALEKIHRGYRIAKTHPSTLRGVPVTFIEDLDGQNARVFLSAISTYLRKNGSIYIPQPFDRFDLFKRMTIALPIIPEVSPLKINNVVRASPPVFVVPNTRTAAEPWLQDFALVRTGEANSVTDGTALAGLRVAQVRVLFTMPPYFPAPFNTVGPFAYMEWFTPFSRPEPNSNFYVLRRSTWRQQPYGEIIDVDRIARNCFLVPRSERGLTDTRWTTENAKELCSTFYFNPY
;
A
#
# COMPACT_ATOMS: atom_id res chain seq x y z
N MET A 1 -16.99 10.35 12.65
CA MET A 1 -15.70 10.53 11.96
C MET A 1 -14.75 11.21 12.94
N ILE A 2 -13.69 10.53 13.37
CA ILE A 2 -12.65 11.19 14.15
C ILE A 2 -11.68 11.77 13.11
N TRP A 3 -11.55 13.09 13.08
CA TRP A 3 -10.81 13.84 12.04
C TRP A 3 -9.36 13.36 11.83
N LEU A 4 -8.76 12.73 12.84
CA LEU A 4 -7.39 12.21 12.82
C LEU A 4 -7.28 10.73 12.42
N PHE A 5 -8.38 9.97 12.31
CA PHE A 5 -8.31 8.49 12.14
C PHE A 5 -9.16 7.92 10.99
N GLY A 6 -9.83 8.76 10.19
CA GLY A 6 -10.56 8.30 9.00
C GLY A 6 -11.90 7.59 9.28
N SER A 7 -12.38 6.79 8.31
CA SER A 7 -13.62 5.99 8.42
C SER A 7 -13.31 4.59 8.97
N LEU A 8 -14.20 4.08 9.83
CA LEU A 8 -14.00 2.87 10.63
C LEU A 8 -14.44 1.58 9.90
N ASP A 9 -14.13 1.40 8.61
CA ASP A 9 -14.48 0.14 7.93
C ASP A 9 -13.50 -0.98 8.34
N GLY A 10 -13.98 -1.93 9.16
CA GLY A 10 -13.22 -3.10 9.60
C GLY A 10 -12.60 -3.03 10.99
N TYR A 11 -12.86 -1.99 11.78
CA TYR A 11 -12.53 -1.97 13.21
C TYR A 11 -13.64 -2.67 14.01
N ASN A 12 -13.27 -3.61 14.89
CA ASN A 12 -14.20 -4.13 15.88
C ASN A 12 -14.44 -3.08 16.98
N THR A 13 -15.57 -3.16 17.69
CA THR A 13 -15.89 -2.26 18.80
C THR A 13 -14.95 -2.43 20.01
N GLU A 14 -14.19 -3.53 20.07
CA GLU A 14 -13.24 -3.77 21.16
C GLU A 14 -12.07 -2.77 21.16
N SER A 15 -11.65 -2.31 19.98
CA SER A 15 -10.56 -1.34 19.85
C SER A 15 -10.88 0.05 20.44
N PRO A 16 -12.02 0.72 20.13
CA PRO A 16 -12.40 1.95 20.80
C PRO A 16 -12.77 1.74 22.28
N GLU A 17 -13.30 0.58 22.66
CA GLU A 17 -13.56 0.25 24.08
C GLU A 17 -12.27 0.19 24.90
N ARG A 18 -11.20 -0.39 24.35
CA ARG A 18 -9.87 -0.38 24.98
C ARG A 18 -9.30 1.03 25.09
N LEU A 19 -9.38 1.82 24.01
CA LEU A 19 -8.92 3.21 24.03
C LEU A 19 -9.71 4.07 25.04
N HIS A 20 -11.00 3.79 25.27
CA HIS A 20 -11.79 4.48 26.29
C HIS A 20 -11.32 4.18 27.72
N ILE A 21 -10.69 3.02 27.96
CA ILE A 21 -10.06 2.74 29.26
C ILE A 21 -8.85 3.65 29.47
N ASP A 22 -7.96 3.71 28.48
CA ASP A 22 -6.69 4.41 28.63
C ASP A 22 -6.87 5.92 28.57
N TYR A 23 -7.69 6.43 27.64
CA TYR A 23 -7.85 7.86 27.44
C TYR A 23 -8.90 8.51 28.34
N ALA A 24 -9.98 7.79 28.67
CA ALA A 24 -11.02 8.35 29.53
C ALA A 24 -10.85 7.92 30.99
N LYS A 25 -10.81 6.61 31.27
CA LYS A 25 -10.80 6.13 32.68
C LYS A 25 -9.49 6.45 33.40
N ALA A 26 -8.33 6.27 32.76
CA ALA A 26 -7.04 6.56 33.41
C ALA A 26 -6.85 8.07 33.65
N GLY A 27 -7.15 8.90 32.65
CA GLY A 27 -7.14 10.36 32.80
C GLY A 27 -8.10 10.84 33.90
N TYR A 28 -9.32 10.28 33.94
CA TYR A 28 -10.29 10.64 34.98
C TYR A 28 -9.81 10.24 36.38
N ARG A 29 -9.20 9.05 36.54
CA ARG A 29 -8.59 8.59 37.80
C ARG A 29 -7.42 9.46 38.25
N ALA A 30 -6.64 9.99 37.31
CA ALA A 30 -5.51 10.88 37.59
C ALA A 30 -5.95 12.32 37.94
N SER A 31 -7.22 12.68 37.67
CA SER A 31 -7.79 13.99 37.97
C SER A 31 -8.32 14.09 39.40
N ASN A 32 -8.50 15.32 39.89
CA ASN A 32 -9.23 15.57 41.14
C ASN A 32 -10.76 15.57 40.97
N LYS A 33 -11.26 15.18 39.78
CA LYS A 33 -12.68 15.11 39.38
C LYS A 33 -13.42 16.45 39.35
N LYS A 34 -12.72 17.58 39.50
CA LYS A 34 -13.25 18.95 39.32
C LYS A 34 -12.71 19.51 38.02
N ASP A 35 -13.56 20.05 37.14
CA ASP A 35 -13.17 20.47 35.78
C ASP A 35 -12.33 19.42 35.05
N TYR A 36 -12.76 18.16 35.18
CA TYR A 36 -11.97 16.98 34.82
C TYR A 36 -11.61 16.94 33.34
N ILE A 37 -12.38 17.58 32.45
CA ILE A 37 -12.09 17.64 31.01
C ILE A 37 -10.73 18.31 30.78
N ALA A 38 -10.49 19.51 31.34
CA ALA A 38 -9.24 20.22 31.17
C ALA A 38 -8.05 19.45 31.77
N GLN A 39 -8.26 18.82 32.93
CA GLN A 39 -7.23 18.00 33.58
C GLN A 39 -6.91 16.73 32.80
N MET A 40 -7.93 16.07 32.23
CA MET A 40 -7.76 14.90 31.38
C MET A 40 -7.03 15.26 30.09
N THR A 41 -7.39 16.37 29.44
CA THR A 41 -6.68 16.85 28.24
C THR A 41 -5.21 17.15 28.54
N LEU A 42 -4.93 17.85 29.65
CA LEU A 42 -3.56 18.15 30.06
C LEU A 42 -2.78 16.89 30.43
N TRP A 43 -3.43 15.93 31.09
CA TRP A 43 -2.83 14.64 31.41
C TRP A 43 -2.45 13.87 30.15
N LEU A 44 -3.35 13.80 29.15
CA LEU A 44 -3.08 13.17 27.85
C LEU A 44 -1.92 13.84 27.11
N GLN A 45 -1.90 15.18 27.05
CA GLN A 45 -0.81 15.93 26.42
C GLN A 45 0.56 15.63 27.06
N ARG A 46 0.59 15.48 28.39
CA ARG A 46 1.81 15.11 29.12
C ARG A 46 2.25 13.69 28.81
N GLN A 47 1.31 12.73 28.76
CA GLN A 47 1.63 11.35 28.37
C GLN A 47 2.18 11.30 26.94
N GLU A 48 1.52 11.95 25.98
CA GLU A 48 2.01 12.02 24.60
C GLU A 48 3.41 12.67 24.48
N ALA A 49 3.69 13.70 25.29
CA ALA A 49 5.00 14.33 25.32
C ALA A 49 6.09 13.40 25.89
N VAL A 50 5.79 12.68 26.97
CA VAL A 50 6.70 11.70 27.57
C VAL A 50 6.93 10.52 26.62
N ASP A 51 5.89 9.99 26.01
CA ASP A 51 5.97 8.88 25.05
C ASP A 51 6.82 9.30 23.84
N ARG A 52 6.59 10.49 23.28
CA ARG A 52 7.38 11.05 22.18
C ARG A 52 8.85 11.20 22.56
N PHE A 53 9.14 11.72 23.76
CA PHE A 53 10.51 11.88 24.23
C PHE A 53 11.20 10.54 24.50
N THR A 54 10.47 9.57 25.06
CA THR A 54 10.97 8.21 25.30
C THR A 54 11.32 7.52 23.99
N ALA A 55 10.47 7.66 22.97
CA ALA A 55 10.78 7.14 21.65
C ALA A 55 11.99 7.82 20.99
N TYR A 56 12.13 9.14 21.18
CA TYR A 56 13.32 9.87 20.73
C TYR A 56 14.61 9.35 21.38
N LEU A 57 14.59 9.08 22.70
CA LEU A 57 15.74 8.48 23.40
C LEU A 57 16.06 7.09 22.86
N ALA A 58 15.04 6.25 22.67
CA ALA A 58 15.22 4.91 22.10
C ALA A 58 15.79 4.95 20.67
N TRP A 59 15.36 5.91 19.84
CA TRP A 59 15.93 6.13 18.51
C TRP A 59 17.39 6.59 18.57
N CYS A 60 17.75 7.48 19.50
CA CYS A 60 19.13 7.92 19.70
C CYS A 60 20.03 6.74 20.10
N GLU A 61 19.59 5.89 21.04
CA GLU A 61 20.33 4.69 21.46
C GLU A 61 20.51 3.70 20.30
N ALA A 62 19.45 3.42 19.54
CA ALA A 62 19.51 2.53 18.38
C ALA A 62 20.47 3.06 17.29
N SER A 63 20.49 4.38 17.09
CA SER A 63 21.38 5.05 16.13
C SER A 63 22.86 5.02 16.57
N LEU A 64 23.14 4.98 17.88
CA LEU A 64 24.48 4.83 18.42
C LEU A 64 25.01 3.38 18.34
N HIS A 65 24.12 2.38 18.28
CA HIS A 65 24.49 0.97 18.11
C HIS A 65 24.72 0.54 16.66
N LEU A 66 24.35 1.37 15.67
CA LEU A 66 24.86 1.29 14.31
C LEU A 66 26.32 1.77 14.32
N LYS A 67 27.26 0.89 14.70
CA LYS A 67 28.69 1.19 14.53
C LYS A 67 28.91 1.62 13.07
N PRO A 68 29.48 2.81 12.81
CA PRO A 68 30.01 3.08 11.49
C PRO A 68 31.04 1.98 11.20
N HIS A 69 30.92 1.32 10.05
CA HIS A 69 32.09 0.74 9.41
C HIS A 69 33.05 1.91 9.18
N THR A 70 33.84 2.19 10.21
CA THR A 70 34.93 3.13 10.18
C THR A 70 36.01 2.40 9.41
N THR A 71 35.87 2.38 8.09
CA THR A 71 37.04 2.32 7.25
C THR A 71 37.79 3.60 7.57
N ILE A 72 38.79 3.50 8.44
CA ILE A 72 39.80 4.54 8.59
C ILE A 72 40.39 4.68 7.20
N VAL A 73 39.90 5.65 6.42
CA VAL A 73 40.60 6.14 5.24
C VAL A 73 41.66 7.07 5.80
N PRO A 74 42.96 6.73 5.76
CA PRO A 74 43.97 7.70 6.12
C PRO A 74 43.85 8.87 5.14
N LEU A 75 43.92 10.11 5.65
CA LEU A 75 44.02 11.30 4.82
C LEU A 75 45.10 11.10 3.75
N PRO A 76 44.89 11.55 2.50
CA PRO A 76 45.89 11.39 1.45
C PRO A 76 47.11 12.27 1.78
N VAL A 77 48.24 11.62 2.08
CA VAL A 77 49.55 12.27 2.03
C VAL A 77 49.89 12.43 0.55
N ILE A 78 49.99 13.67 0.09
CA ILE A 78 50.48 14.00 -1.24
C ILE A 78 51.97 13.65 -1.26
N VAL A 79 52.33 12.58 -1.98
CA VAL A 79 53.71 12.30 -2.37
C VAL A 79 53.71 12.06 -3.87
N ALA A 80 54.59 12.80 -4.55
CA ALA A 80 54.70 12.87 -5.99
C ALA A 80 54.99 11.51 -6.65
N GLU A 81 54.36 11.28 -7.80
CA GLU A 81 54.74 10.24 -8.76
C GLU A 81 56.17 10.48 -9.25
N PRO A 82 56.91 9.39 -9.52
CA PRO A 82 57.19 9.14 -10.94
C PRO A 82 57.12 7.67 -11.35
N ASP A 83 56.60 7.47 -12.56
CA ASP A 83 56.90 6.44 -13.57
C ASP A 83 57.24 5.00 -13.13
N GLY A 84 56.44 4.05 -13.64
CA GLY A 84 56.86 2.65 -13.75
C GLY A 84 55.70 1.67 -13.91
N SER A 85 55.41 1.29 -15.16
CA SER A 85 54.48 0.23 -15.54
C SER A 85 54.83 -1.13 -14.93
N GLU A 86 53.88 -1.80 -14.24
CA GLU A 86 53.79 -3.27 -14.22
C GLU A 86 52.43 -3.81 -13.74
N LEU A 87 52.01 -4.93 -14.35
CA LEU A 87 50.72 -5.60 -14.22
C LEU A 87 50.54 -6.28 -12.85
N ILE A 88 49.45 -5.95 -12.12
CA ILE A 88 49.01 -6.74 -10.95
C ILE A 88 47.66 -7.40 -11.21
N ARG A 89 47.72 -8.73 -11.26
CA ARG A 89 46.65 -9.69 -11.47
C ARG A 89 45.75 -9.76 -10.22
N VAL A 90 44.55 -9.19 -10.29
CA VAL A 90 43.54 -9.31 -9.21
C VAL A 90 42.96 -10.73 -9.21
N PRO A 91 42.98 -11.47 -8.08
CA PRO A 91 42.35 -12.78 -8.02
C PRO A 91 40.84 -12.64 -8.07
N LYS A 92 40.21 -13.22 -9.10
CA LYS A 92 38.76 -13.49 -9.15
C LYS A 92 38.40 -14.43 -8.00
N ARG A 93 38.01 -13.86 -6.85
CA ARG A 93 37.37 -14.64 -5.79
C ARG A 93 35.88 -14.68 -6.08
N ALA A 94 35.44 -15.80 -6.65
CA ALA A 94 34.04 -16.14 -6.79
C ALA A 94 33.40 -16.17 -5.39
N VAL A 95 32.49 -15.23 -5.13
CA VAL A 95 31.62 -15.28 -3.97
C VAL A 95 30.39 -16.11 -4.36
N PRO A 96 29.99 -17.14 -3.58
CA PRO A 96 28.84 -17.96 -3.92
C PRO A 96 27.56 -17.13 -3.94
N SER A 97 27.01 -16.95 -5.14
CA SER A 97 25.84 -16.13 -5.47
C SER A 97 24.52 -16.83 -5.13
N THR A 98 24.31 -17.27 -3.89
CA THR A 98 23.06 -17.99 -3.55
C THR A 98 22.40 -17.57 -2.22
N ALA A 99 22.98 -16.64 -1.46
CA ALA A 99 22.41 -16.19 -0.17
C ALA A 99 21.98 -14.71 -0.11
N LEU A 100 22.40 -13.86 -1.06
CA LEU A 100 22.13 -12.40 -1.03
C LEU A 100 20.88 -11.95 -1.81
N GLU A 101 20.19 -12.85 -2.52
CA GLU A 101 19.04 -12.48 -3.36
C GLU A 101 17.68 -12.46 -2.62
N LYS A 102 17.61 -12.89 -1.36
CA LYS A 102 16.33 -13.08 -0.64
C LYS A 102 15.86 -11.92 0.25
N ILE A 103 16.58 -10.79 0.31
CA ILE A 103 16.27 -9.66 1.21
C ILE A 103 15.64 -8.43 0.50
N HIS A 104 15.59 -8.36 -0.84
CA HIS A 104 15.29 -7.09 -1.52
C HIS A 104 13.83 -6.79 -1.91
N ARG A 105 12.84 -7.63 -1.53
CA ARG A 105 11.43 -7.31 -1.82
C ARG A 105 10.73 -6.85 -0.56
N GLY A 106 10.32 -5.57 -0.51
CA GLY A 106 9.61 -4.94 0.62
C GLY A 106 8.19 -5.50 0.87
N TYR A 107 7.81 -6.56 0.15
CA TYR A 107 6.50 -7.19 0.21
C TYR A 107 6.59 -8.71 0.31
N ARG A 108 5.49 -9.32 0.74
CA ARG A 108 5.26 -10.76 0.86
C ARG A 108 3.96 -11.11 0.13
N ILE A 109 3.99 -12.20 -0.63
CA ILE A 109 2.82 -12.77 -1.28
C ILE A 109 2.82 -14.29 -1.11
N ALA A 110 1.65 -14.93 -1.23
CA ALA A 110 1.56 -16.38 -1.14
C ALA A 110 2.40 -17.04 -2.25
N LYS A 111 3.10 -18.12 -1.94
CA LYS A 111 3.86 -18.90 -2.94
C LYS A 111 2.96 -19.63 -3.92
N THR A 112 1.75 -19.95 -3.50
CA THR A 112 0.78 -20.77 -4.24
C THR A 112 -0.54 -20.02 -4.37
N HIS A 113 -1.14 -20.14 -5.55
CA HIS A 113 -2.46 -19.56 -5.83
C HIS A 113 -3.55 -20.43 -5.22
N PRO A 114 -4.61 -19.82 -4.66
CA PRO A 114 -5.83 -20.53 -4.27
C PRO A 114 -6.42 -21.31 -5.44
N SER A 115 -7.01 -22.48 -5.19
CA SER A 115 -7.57 -23.35 -6.24
C SER A 115 -8.64 -22.65 -7.09
N THR A 116 -9.47 -21.80 -6.47
CA THR A 116 -10.53 -21.03 -7.16
C THR A 116 -10.00 -19.87 -8.00
N LEU A 117 -8.75 -19.46 -7.79
CA LEU A 117 -8.11 -18.32 -8.46
C LEU A 117 -6.97 -18.75 -9.39
N ARG A 118 -6.93 -20.04 -9.76
CA ARG A 118 -5.95 -20.58 -10.69
C ARG A 118 -6.55 -20.65 -12.10
N GLY A 119 -5.82 -20.17 -13.10
CA GLY A 119 -6.20 -20.25 -14.50
C GLY A 119 -7.48 -19.49 -14.84
N VAL A 120 -7.69 -18.33 -14.22
CA VAL A 120 -8.88 -17.50 -14.39
C VAL A 120 -8.85 -16.82 -15.77
N PRO A 121 -9.86 -17.01 -16.64
CA PRO A 121 -9.87 -16.40 -17.96
C PRO A 121 -10.09 -14.88 -17.87
N VAL A 122 -9.56 -14.13 -18.84
CA VAL A 122 -9.76 -12.67 -18.90
C VAL A 122 -11.24 -12.28 -18.88
N THR A 123 -12.09 -13.05 -19.57
CA THR A 123 -13.54 -12.81 -19.56
C THR A 123 -14.14 -12.77 -18.15
N PHE A 124 -13.68 -13.62 -17.23
CA PHE A 124 -14.14 -13.61 -15.83
C PHE A 124 -13.48 -12.49 -15.01
N ILE A 125 -12.25 -12.10 -15.34
CA ILE A 125 -11.56 -10.96 -14.71
C ILE A 125 -12.31 -9.65 -15.02
N GLU A 126 -12.77 -9.48 -16.25
CA GLU A 126 -13.50 -8.29 -16.69
C GLU A 126 -14.98 -8.29 -16.27
N ASP A 127 -15.54 -9.46 -15.93
CA ASP A 127 -16.93 -9.63 -15.53
C ASP A 127 -17.29 -8.87 -14.24
N LEU A 128 -18.53 -8.38 -14.18
CA LEU A 128 -19.09 -7.65 -13.04
C LEU A 128 -19.17 -8.53 -11.79
N ASP A 129 -19.53 -9.80 -11.97
CA ASP A 129 -19.65 -10.79 -10.89
C ASP A 129 -18.29 -11.40 -10.50
N GLY A 130 -17.24 -11.11 -11.27
CA GLY A 130 -15.87 -11.54 -11.05
C GLY A 130 -15.03 -10.48 -10.34
N GLN A 131 -14.01 -9.97 -11.03
CA GLN A 131 -13.12 -8.93 -10.49
C GLN A 131 -13.51 -7.50 -10.92
N ASN A 132 -14.48 -7.35 -11.83
CA ASN A 132 -14.93 -6.09 -12.42
C ASN A 132 -13.77 -5.22 -12.92
N ALA A 133 -12.76 -5.88 -13.48
CA ALA A 133 -11.57 -5.24 -14.03
C ALA A 133 -11.79 -4.94 -15.52
N ARG A 134 -12.78 -4.10 -15.85
CA ARG A 134 -13.38 -3.98 -17.19
C ARG A 134 -12.43 -3.70 -18.37
N VAL A 135 -11.25 -3.13 -18.09
CA VAL A 135 -10.24 -2.80 -19.13
C VAL A 135 -8.95 -3.58 -18.94
N PHE A 136 -9.01 -4.73 -18.25
CA PHE A 136 -7.85 -5.57 -17.96
C PHE A 136 -7.11 -5.98 -19.24
N LEU A 137 -7.83 -6.46 -20.27
CA LEU A 137 -7.23 -6.91 -21.53
C LEU A 137 -6.50 -5.79 -22.26
N SER A 138 -7.09 -4.60 -22.27
CA SER A 138 -6.50 -3.39 -22.84
C SER A 138 -5.26 -2.96 -22.05
N ALA A 139 -5.34 -3.00 -20.72
CA ALA A 139 -4.25 -2.61 -19.84
C ALA A 139 -3.04 -3.55 -19.97
N ILE A 140 -3.26 -4.87 -20.05
CA ILE A 140 -2.17 -5.83 -20.25
C ILE A 140 -1.54 -5.70 -21.64
N SER A 141 -2.34 -5.49 -22.67
CA SER A 141 -1.83 -5.24 -24.03
C SER A 141 -0.97 -3.99 -24.07
N THR A 142 -1.39 -2.92 -23.38
CA THR A 142 -0.63 -1.66 -23.28
C THR A 142 0.67 -1.86 -22.50
N TYR A 143 0.63 -2.58 -21.38
CA TYR A 143 1.80 -2.89 -20.55
C TYR A 143 2.86 -3.69 -21.32
N LEU A 144 2.44 -4.76 -21.98
CA LEU A 144 3.33 -5.60 -22.79
C LEU A 144 3.97 -4.82 -23.93
N ARG A 145 3.18 -4.05 -24.68
CA ARG A 145 3.69 -3.21 -25.78
C ARG A 145 4.69 -2.17 -25.28
N LYS A 146 4.38 -1.48 -24.17
CA LYS A 146 5.26 -0.48 -23.56
C LYS A 146 6.60 -1.07 -23.14
N ASN A 147 6.61 -2.33 -22.73
CA ASN A 147 7.81 -3.04 -22.31
C ASN A 147 8.45 -3.86 -23.44
N GLY A 148 8.09 -3.59 -24.71
CA GLY A 148 8.76 -4.16 -25.90
C GLY A 148 8.30 -5.56 -26.31
N SER A 149 7.19 -6.08 -25.76
CA SER A 149 6.62 -7.36 -26.18
C SER A 149 5.74 -7.21 -27.42
N ILE A 150 5.87 -8.17 -28.33
CA ILE A 150 5.00 -8.32 -29.50
C ILE A 150 3.82 -9.26 -29.25
N TYR A 151 3.76 -9.90 -28.07
CA TYR A 151 2.66 -10.80 -27.73
C TYR A 151 1.35 -10.02 -27.63
N ILE A 152 0.29 -10.55 -28.24
CA ILE A 152 -1.05 -9.94 -28.24
C ILE A 152 -1.94 -10.78 -27.32
N PRO A 153 -2.24 -10.29 -26.10
CA PRO A 153 -3.14 -10.96 -25.18
C PRO A 153 -4.51 -11.23 -25.79
N GLN A 154 -5.09 -12.37 -25.43
CA GLN A 154 -6.37 -12.84 -25.93
C GLN A 154 -7.41 -12.95 -24.80
N PRO A 155 -8.71 -12.81 -25.08
CA PRO A 155 -9.77 -12.95 -24.06
C PRO A 155 -9.81 -14.32 -23.36
N PHE A 156 -9.30 -15.37 -24.01
CA PHE A 156 -9.22 -16.72 -23.44
C PHE A 156 -7.93 -16.96 -22.64
N ASP A 157 -7.01 -15.99 -22.56
CA ASP A 157 -5.82 -16.11 -21.74
C ASP A 157 -6.20 -16.29 -20.26
N ARG A 158 -5.42 -17.12 -19.56
CA ARG A 158 -5.74 -17.56 -18.20
C ARG A 158 -4.67 -17.12 -17.23
N PHE A 159 -5.06 -16.41 -16.19
CA PHE A 159 -4.16 -15.83 -15.20
C PHE A 159 -4.33 -16.48 -13.84
N ASP A 160 -3.21 -16.66 -13.15
CA ASP A 160 -3.19 -17.11 -11.77
C ASP A 160 -3.21 -15.88 -10.85
N LEU A 161 -4.24 -15.77 -10.00
CA LEU A 161 -4.50 -14.59 -9.19
C LEU A 161 -4.12 -14.81 -7.72
N PHE A 162 -3.95 -13.72 -6.98
CA PHE A 162 -3.70 -13.71 -5.54
C PHE A 162 -4.81 -12.96 -4.79
N LYS A 163 -5.18 -13.46 -3.61
CA LYS A 163 -6.15 -12.79 -2.73
C LYS A 163 -5.62 -11.49 -2.12
N ARG A 164 -4.34 -11.49 -1.74
CA ARG A 164 -3.72 -10.40 -0.98
C ARG A 164 -2.21 -10.40 -1.11
N MET A 165 -1.62 -9.24 -0.88
CA MET A 165 -0.19 -9.06 -0.61
C MET A 165 0.01 -8.34 0.73
N THR A 166 1.20 -8.46 1.29
CA THR A 166 1.57 -7.82 2.56
C THR A 166 2.85 -7.04 2.40
N ILE A 167 2.81 -5.74 2.65
CA ILE A 167 3.94 -4.83 2.60
C ILE A 167 4.47 -4.66 4.02
N ALA A 168 5.78 -4.79 4.21
CA ALA A 168 6.40 -4.47 5.48
C ALA A 168 6.62 -2.95 5.53
N LEU A 169 5.94 -2.26 6.46
CA LEU A 169 6.17 -0.83 6.65
C LEU A 169 7.50 -0.61 7.38
N PRO A 170 8.19 0.51 7.13
CA PRO A 170 9.34 0.90 7.92
C PRO A 170 8.92 1.04 9.39
N ILE A 171 9.79 0.60 10.30
CA ILE A 171 9.59 0.81 11.72
C ILE A 171 9.75 2.31 11.98
N ILE A 172 8.73 2.91 12.58
CA ILE A 172 8.76 4.29 13.07
C ILE A 172 8.81 4.15 14.60
N PRO A 173 10.00 4.26 15.23
CA PRO A 173 10.14 4.04 16.67
C PRO A 173 9.21 4.89 17.53
N GLU A 174 8.84 6.08 17.04
CA GLU A 174 7.90 7.03 17.64
C GLU A 174 6.47 6.51 17.74
N VAL A 175 6.08 5.57 16.88
CA VAL A 175 4.72 5.03 16.83
C VAL A 175 4.68 3.62 17.39
N SER A 176 5.61 2.76 16.99
CA SER A 176 5.70 1.41 17.53
C SER A 176 7.05 0.78 17.22
N PRO A 177 7.69 0.08 18.19
CA PRO A 177 8.85 -0.74 17.91
C PRO A 177 8.49 -2.03 17.13
N LEU A 178 7.20 -2.33 16.99
CA LEU A 178 6.73 -3.54 16.33
C LEU A 178 6.71 -3.39 14.82
N LYS A 179 7.06 -4.46 14.11
CA LYS A 179 6.91 -4.53 12.65
C LYS A 179 5.43 -4.48 12.30
N ILE A 180 5.00 -3.39 11.67
CA ILE A 180 3.63 -3.24 11.18
C ILE A 180 3.57 -3.77 9.75
N ASN A 181 2.67 -4.73 9.54
CA ASN A 181 2.36 -5.26 8.23
C ASN A 181 1.18 -4.51 7.65
N ASN A 182 1.31 -4.06 6.42
CA ASN A 182 0.25 -3.44 5.66
C ASN A 182 -0.29 -4.42 4.63
N VAL A 183 -1.60 -4.67 4.63
CA VAL A 183 -2.22 -5.69 3.75
C VAL A 183 -3.05 -5.00 2.69
N VAL A 184 -2.84 -5.42 1.44
CA VAL A 184 -3.63 -4.99 0.27
C VAL A 184 -4.32 -6.22 -0.30
N ARG A 185 -5.65 -6.16 -0.43
CA ARG A 185 -6.51 -7.26 -0.90
C ARG A 185 -7.11 -6.94 -2.27
N ALA A 186 -7.28 -7.99 -3.07
CA ALA A 186 -7.85 -7.94 -4.41
C ALA A 186 -8.67 -9.22 -4.70
N SER A 187 -9.41 -9.70 -3.71
CA SER A 187 -10.20 -10.93 -3.82
C SER A 187 -11.59 -10.63 -4.36
N PRO A 188 -12.10 -11.45 -5.31
CA PRO A 188 -13.51 -11.39 -5.70
C PRO A 188 -14.38 -11.95 -4.56
N PRO A 189 -15.70 -11.67 -4.57
CA PRO A 189 -16.61 -12.29 -3.62
C PRO A 189 -16.59 -13.82 -3.80
N VAL A 190 -16.62 -14.55 -2.67
CA VAL A 190 -16.81 -16.01 -2.67
C VAL A 190 -18.23 -16.26 -2.22
N PHE A 191 -19.09 -16.67 -3.15
CA PHE A 191 -20.45 -17.08 -2.84
C PHE A 191 -20.46 -18.47 -2.20
N VAL A 192 -21.40 -18.70 -1.28
CA VAL A 192 -21.57 -20.01 -0.63
C VAL A 192 -21.99 -21.02 -1.69
N VAL A 193 -21.15 -22.05 -1.90
CA VAL A 193 -21.55 -23.21 -2.70
C VAL A 193 -22.31 -24.16 -1.79
N PRO A 194 -23.56 -24.55 -2.11
CA PRO A 194 -24.31 -25.54 -1.34
C PRO A 194 -23.47 -26.81 -1.11
N ASN A 195 -23.52 -27.38 0.09
CA ASN A 195 -22.73 -28.55 0.53
C ASN A 195 -21.20 -28.37 0.65
N THR A 196 -20.68 -27.15 0.70
CA THR A 196 -19.27 -26.90 1.07
C THR A 196 -19.16 -26.15 2.40
N ARG A 197 -18.08 -26.38 3.16
CA ARG A 197 -17.77 -25.65 4.40
C ARG A 197 -17.22 -24.22 4.14
N THR A 198 -17.31 -23.72 2.92
CA THR A 198 -16.74 -22.42 2.54
C THR A 198 -17.70 -21.32 2.97
N ALA A 199 -17.30 -20.53 3.96
CA ALA A 199 -18.04 -19.33 4.35
C ALA A 199 -18.03 -18.30 3.22
N ALA A 200 -19.11 -17.50 3.12
CA ALA A 200 -19.15 -16.38 2.21
C ALA A 200 -18.01 -15.40 2.53
N GLU A 201 -17.21 -15.02 1.54
CA GLU A 201 -16.22 -13.95 1.67
C GLU A 201 -16.72 -12.74 0.86
N PRO A 202 -16.78 -11.53 1.46
CA PRO A 202 -17.21 -10.33 0.77
C PRO A 202 -16.18 -9.91 -0.29
N TRP A 203 -16.59 -9.00 -1.17
CA TRP A 203 -15.70 -8.41 -2.15
C TRP A 203 -14.64 -7.54 -1.44
N LEU A 204 -13.36 -7.94 -1.53
CA LEU A 204 -12.24 -7.26 -0.88
C LEU A 204 -11.27 -6.72 -1.91
N GLN A 205 -11.58 -5.52 -2.39
CA GLN A 205 -10.70 -4.69 -3.21
C GLN A 205 -10.34 -3.42 -2.42
N ASP A 206 -9.08 -3.34 -2.02
CA ASP A 206 -8.58 -2.25 -1.19
C ASP A 206 -8.10 -1.08 -2.05
N PHE A 207 -8.12 0.11 -1.48
CA PHE A 207 -7.45 1.26 -2.05
C PHE A 207 -5.98 1.26 -1.61
N ALA A 208 -5.10 1.75 -2.48
CA ALA A 208 -3.68 1.84 -2.21
C ALA A 208 -3.07 3.13 -2.73
N LEU A 209 -2.03 3.59 -2.02
CA LEU A 209 -1.11 4.61 -2.49
C LEU A 209 -0.05 3.94 -3.35
N VAL A 210 0.07 4.39 -4.59
CA VAL A 210 0.97 3.83 -5.58
C VAL A 210 1.97 4.89 -6.02
N ARG A 211 3.23 4.50 -6.13
CA ARG A 211 4.32 5.35 -6.61
C ARG A 211 4.13 5.64 -8.10
N THR A 212 4.06 6.91 -8.44
CA THR A 212 4.01 7.42 -9.80
C THR A 212 5.22 8.33 -10.04
N GLY A 213 5.64 8.43 -11.30
CA GLY A 213 6.61 9.45 -11.73
C GLY A 213 5.96 10.81 -12.00
N GLU A 214 4.68 10.98 -11.64
CA GLU A 214 3.93 12.20 -11.91
C GLU A 214 4.34 13.30 -10.92
N ALA A 215 4.72 14.46 -11.44
CA ALA A 215 4.92 15.65 -10.62
C ALA A 215 3.57 16.26 -10.27
N ASN A 216 3.36 16.59 -8.99
CA ASN A 216 2.16 17.25 -8.51
C ASN A 216 2.54 18.38 -7.55
N SER A 217 2.35 19.63 -7.99
CA SER A 217 2.69 20.83 -7.21
C SER A 217 1.91 20.96 -5.89
N VAL A 218 0.76 20.27 -5.76
CA VAL A 218 -0.05 20.30 -4.53
C VAL A 218 0.56 19.42 -3.44
N THR A 219 1.12 18.28 -3.82
CA THR A 219 1.71 17.32 -2.88
C THR A 219 3.23 17.37 -2.84
N ASP A 220 3.85 18.21 -3.66
CA ASP A 220 5.29 18.42 -3.67
C ASP A 220 5.80 18.88 -2.30
N GLY A 221 6.94 18.36 -1.87
CA GLY A 221 7.48 18.57 -0.52
C GLY A 221 6.70 17.91 0.63
N THR A 222 5.61 17.17 0.36
CA THR A 222 4.85 16.43 1.38
C THR A 222 5.13 14.92 1.33
N ALA A 223 4.65 14.17 2.31
CA ALA A 223 4.71 12.70 2.32
C ALA A 223 3.91 12.04 1.17
N LEU A 224 3.07 12.81 0.45
CA LEU A 224 2.28 12.35 -0.69
C LEU A 224 2.94 12.69 -2.04
N ALA A 225 4.14 13.26 -2.05
CA ALA A 225 4.87 13.56 -3.28
C ALA A 225 5.13 12.26 -4.08
N GLY A 226 4.83 12.29 -5.38
CA GLY A 226 4.98 11.13 -6.27
C GLY A 226 4.06 9.95 -5.94
N LEU A 227 2.99 10.17 -5.16
CA LEU A 227 1.99 9.15 -4.86
C LEU A 227 0.64 9.51 -5.49
N ARG A 228 -0.08 8.47 -5.92
CA ARG A 228 -1.46 8.57 -6.40
C ARG A 228 -2.27 7.41 -5.85
N VAL A 229 -3.56 7.66 -5.62
CA VAL A 229 -4.47 6.62 -5.13
C VAL A 229 -5.03 5.79 -6.29
N ALA A 230 -5.11 4.49 -6.07
CA ALA A 230 -5.77 3.55 -6.98
C ALA A 230 -6.59 2.52 -6.18
N GLN A 231 -7.60 1.93 -6.83
CA GLN A 231 -8.25 0.71 -6.33
C GLN A 231 -7.55 -0.50 -6.94
N VAL A 232 -7.06 -1.41 -6.08
CA VAL A 232 -6.41 -2.64 -6.54
C VAL A 232 -7.50 -3.67 -6.84
N ARG A 233 -7.62 -4.01 -8.12
CA ARG A 233 -8.68 -4.91 -8.61
C ARG A 233 -8.19 -6.35 -8.72
N VAL A 234 -6.94 -6.54 -9.18
CA VAL A 234 -6.37 -7.88 -9.42
C VAL A 234 -4.89 -7.90 -9.05
N LEU A 235 -4.47 -8.94 -8.33
CA LEU A 235 -3.07 -9.30 -8.13
C LEU A 235 -2.81 -10.62 -8.87
N PHE A 236 -1.77 -10.72 -9.69
CA PHE A 236 -1.57 -11.89 -10.56
C PHE A 236 -0.11 -12.13 -10.96
N THR A 237 0.16 -13.32 -11.52
CA THR A 237 1.38 -13.61 -12.27
C THR A 237 1.08 -13.81 -13.75
N MET A 238 2.04 -13.45 -14.60
CA MET A 238 1.91 -13.70 -16.04
C MET A 238 1.93 -15.21 -16.32
N PRO A 239 1.14 -15.69 -17.30
CA PRO A 239 1.12 -17.11 -17.64
C PRO A 239 2.48 -17.60 -18.17
N PRO A 240 2.83 -18.88 -17.99
CA PRO A 240 4.14 -19.40 -18.41
C PRO A 240 4.44 -19.25 -19.90
N TYR A 241 3.40 -19.23 -20.74
CA TYR A 241 3.48 -19.11 -22.18
C TYR A 241 3.65 -17.66 -22.68
N PHE A 242 3.58 -16.66 -21.78
CA PHE A 242 3.95 -15.29 -22.11
C PHE A 242 5.47 -15.19 -22.30
N PRO A 243 5.97 -14.27 -23.14
CA PRO A 243 7.40 -14.15 -23.40
C PRO A 243 8.16 -13.74 -22.13
N ALA A 244 9.40 -14.22 -22.01
CA ALA A 244 10.33 -13.72 -21.00
C ALA A 244 10.68 -12.24 -21.28
N PRO A 245 10.94 -11.41 -20.24
CA PRO A 245 11.03 -11.76 -18.82
C PRO A 245 9.68 -11.71 -18.08
N PHE A 246 8.56 -11.47 -18.76
CA PHE A 246 7.27 -11.24 -18.11
C PHE A 246 6.76 -12.45 -17.33
N ASN A 247 7.06 -13.66 -17.80
CA ASN A 247 6.67 -14.92 -17.14
C ASN A 247 7.59 -15.32 -15.97
N THR A 248 8.76 -14.70 -15.82
CA THR A 248 9.74 -14.99 -14.75
C THR A 248 9.84 -13.87 -13.71
N VAL A 249 9.43 -12.65 -14.07
CA VAL A 249 9.33 -11.50 -13.18
C VAL A 249 7.90 -11.36 -12.69
N GLY A 250 7.71 -10.98 -11.43
CA GLY A 250 6.38 -10.81 -10.86
C GLY A 250 6.38 -10.88 -9.34
N PRO A 251 5.23 -10.56 -8.70
CA PRO A 251 3.89 -10.47 -9.28
C PRO A 251 3.52 -9.06 -9.77
N PHE A 252 2.38 -8.97 -10.45
CA PHE A 252 1.82 -7.74 -11.01
C PHE A 252 0.47 -7.40 -10.36
N ALA A 253 0.07 -6.13 -10.47
CA ALA A 253 -1.25 -5.66 -10.08
C ALA A 253 -1.93 -4.95 -11.24
N TYR A 254 -3.21 -5.24 -11.47
CA TYR A 254 -4.11 -4.36 -12.22
C TYR A 254 -4.89 -3.50 -11.23
N MET A 255 -4.92 -2.20 -11.51
CA MET A 255 -5.58 -1.20 -10.68
C MET A 255 -6.37 -0.21 -11.53
N GLU A 256 -7.31 0.47 -10.89
CA GLU A 256 -8.03 1.61 -11.47
C GLU A 256 -7.66 2.89 -10.72
N TRP A 257 -7.21 3.89 -11.46
CA TRP A 257 -6.69 5.13 -10.89
C TRP A 257 -7.80 6.07 -10.40
N PHE A 258 -7.53 6.77 -9.30
CA PHE A 258 -8.27 7.99 -8.93
C PHE A 258 -7.61 9.22 -9.57
N THR A 259 -8.29 10.36 -9.57
CA THR A 259 -7.72 11.64 -9.97
C THR A 259 -6.50 11.98 -9.11
N PRO A 260 -5.48 12.69 -9.64
CA PRO A 260 -4.38 13.20 -8.81
C PRO A 260 -4.90 14.06 -7.65
N PHE A 261 -4.12 14.13 -6.57
CA PHE A 261 -4.44 14.97 -5.43
C PHE A 261 -4.57 16.43 -5.86
N SER A 262 -5.71 17.04 -5.54
CA SER A 262 -6.00 18.45 -5.78
C SER A 262 -6.04 19.23 -4.46
N ARG A 263 -6.31 20.54 -4.49
CA ARG A 263 -6.37 21.33 -3.26
C ARG A 263 -7.35 20.69 -2.26
N PRO A 264 -6.94 20.46 -1.00
CA PRO A 264 -7.84 19.93 0.04
C PRO A 264 -9.07 20.82 0.23
N GLU A 265 -10.17 20.21 0.65
CA GLU A 265 -11.39 20.95 0.97
C GLU A 265 -11.16 21.83 2.22
N PRO A 266 -11.53 23.14 2.20
CA PRO A 266 -11.16 24.09 3.26
C PRO A 266 -11.62 23.73 4.68
N ASN A 267 -12.79 23.08 4.79
CA ASN A 267 -13.38 22.79 6.11
C ASN A 267 -12.80 21.52 6.73
N SER A 268 -12.44 20.54 5.91
CA SER A 268 -12.00 19.22 6.37
C SER A 268 -10.50 18.99 6.24
N ASN A 269 -9.83 19.77 5.39
CA ASN A 269 -8.47 19.52 4.92
C ASN A 269 -8.27 18.12 4.33
N PHE A 270 -9.36 17.47 3.89
CA PHE A 270 -9.29 16.20 3.17
C PHE A 270 -9.16 16.42 1.68
N TYR A 271 -8.47 15.50 1.03
CA TYR A 271 -8.38 15.48 -0.42
C TYR A 271 -9.66 14.89 -1.00
N VAL A 272 -10.22 15.56 -2.01
CA VAL A 272 -11.37 15.05 -2.76
C VAL A 272 -10.85 14.32 -3.98
N LEU A 273 -11.18 13.03 -4.09
CA LEU A 273 -10.76 12.15 -5.16
C LEU A 273 -11.99 11.67 -5.94
N ARG A 274 -11.82 11.51 -7.25
CA ARG A 274 -12.81 10.89 -8.14
C ARG A 274 -12.15 9.76 -8.90
N ARG A 275 -12.93 8.82 -9.43
CA ARG A 275 -12.39 7.81 -10.36
C ARG A 275 -11.87 8.49 -11.61
N SER A 276 -10.66 8.16 -12.02
CA SER A 276 -10.08 8.65 -13.26
C SER A 276 -10.69 7.87 -14.43
N THR A 277 -11.06 8.57 -15.48
CA THR A 277 -11.63 7.96 -16.69
C THR A 277 -10.78 8.33 -17.91
N TRP A 278 -10.70 7.40 -18.85
CA TRP A 278 -10.09 7.61 -20.16
C TRP A 278 -11.05 7.11 -21.23
N ARG A 279 -11.44 7.97 -22.18
CA ARG A 279 -12.43 7.65 -23.22
C ARG A 279 -13.72 7.02 -22.66
N GLN A 280 -14.26 7.62 -21.59
CA GLN A 280 -15.46 7.16 -20.87
C GLN A 280 -15.35 5.77 -20.19
N GLN A 281 -14.17 5.16 -20.16
CA GLN A 281 -13.89 3.92 -19.41
C GLN A 281 -13.06 4.22 -18.16
N PRO A 282 -13.05 3.33 -17.15
CA PRO A 282 -12.12 3.44 -16.03
C PRO A 282 -10.67 3.51 -16.54
N TYR A 283 -9.87 4.40 -15.96
CA TYR A 283 -8.44 4.45 -16.28
C TYR A 283 -7.70 3.34 -15.52
N GLY A 284 -7.56 2.18 -16.17
CA GLY A 284 -6.86 1.02 -15.65
C GLY A 284 -5.41 0.89 -16.13
N GLU A 285 -4.52 0.44 -15.26
CA GLU A 285 -3.10 0.20 -15.57
C GLU A 285 -2.61 -1.08 -14.90
N ILE A 286 -1.64 -1.75 -15.54
CA ILE A 286 -0.87 -2.85 -14.95
C ILE A 286 0.49 -2.35 -14.50
N ILE A 287 0.86 -2.71 -13.27
CA ILE A 287 2.14 -2.36 -12.64
C ILE A 287 2.81 -3.57 -12.02
N ASP A 288 4.11 -3.45 -11.76
CA ASP A 288 4.78 -4.27 -10.76
C ASP A 288 4.27 -3.93 -9.36
N VAL A 289 4.01 -4.94 -8.53
CA VAL A 289 3.49 -4.71 -7.17
C VAL A 289 4.42 -3.88 -6.29
N ASP A 290 5.72 -3.81 -6.62
CA ASP A 290 6.71 -2.98 -5.92
C ASP A 290 6.40 -1.48 -5.98
N ARG A 291 5.60 -1.04 -6.95
CA ARG A 291 5.12 0.35 -7.00
C ARG A 291 4.05 0.64 -5.94
N ILE A 292 3.41 -0.37 -5.36
CA ILE A 292 2.41 -0.18 -4.29
C ILE A 292 3.15 0.16 -2.99
N ALA A 293 2.94 1.37 -2.47
CA ALA A 293 3.62 1.83 -1.26
C ALA A 293 2.95 1.31 0.01
N ARG A 294 1.61 1.42 0.07
CA ARG A 294 0.77 0.96 1.19
C ARG A 294 -0.70 1.01 0.81
N ASN A 295 -1.55 0.30 1.54
CA ASN A 295 -3.00 0.50 1.51
C ASN A 295 -3.36 1.91 1.98
N CYS A 296 -4.57 2.34 1.65
CA CYS A 296 -5.17 3.55 2.19
C CYS A 296 -6.68 3.39 2.31
N PHE A 297 -7.29 4.27 3.08
CA PHE A 297 -8.74 4.31 3.27
C PHE A 297 -9.32 5.52 2.57
N LEU A 298 -10.42 5.28 1.87
CA LEU A 298 -11.22 6.31 1.22
C LEU A 298 -12.60 6.32 1.82
N VAL A 299 -13.10 7.51 2.15
CA VAL A 299 -14.44 7.69 2.70
C VAL A 299 -15.39 8.11 1.58
N PRO A 300 -16.44 7.32 1.26
CA PRO A 300 -17.44 7.72 0.28
C PRO A 300 -18.08 9.07 0.66
N ARG A 301 -18.15 10.01 -0.30
CA ARG A 301 -18.81 11.31 -0.13
C ARG A 301 -20.14 11.30 -0.86
N SER A 302 -21.24 11.55 -0.15
CA SER A 302 -22.50 11.87 -0.80
C SER A 302 -22.47 13.31 -1.31
N GLU A 303 -22.81 13.51 -2.59
CA GLU A 303 -22.81 14.82 -3.24
C GLU A 303 -23.92 15.76 -2.73
N ARG A 304 -24.90 15.25 -1.96
CA ARG A 304 -26.08 16.03 -1.53
C ARG A 304 -26.39 15.94 -0.03
N GLY A 305 -25.44 15.50 0.80
CA GLY A 305 -25.63 15.40 2.26
C GLY A 305 -26.60 14.31 2.73
N LEU A 306 -27.35 13.69 1.81
CA LEU A 306 -28.14 12.49 2.04
C LEU A 306 -27.34 11.28 1.57
N THR A 307 -26.93 10.41 2.49
CA THR A 307 -26.36 9.10 2.14
C THR A 307 -27.36 8.37 1.24
N ASP A 308 -26.95 7.96 0.05
CA ASP A 308 -27.80 7.18 -0.85
C ASP A 308 -28.23 5.90 -0.12
N THR A 309 -29.52 5.71 0.08
CA THR A 309 -30.07 4.57 0.85
C THR A 309 -29.76 3.22 0.20
N ARG A 310 -29.30 3.22 -1.06
CA ARG A 310 -28.85 2.03 -1.78
C ARG A 310 -27.41 1.62 -1.44
N TRP A 311 -26.66 2.46 -0.72
CA TRP A 311 -25.29 2.14 -0.34
C TRP A 311 -25.26 1.07 0.75
N THR A 312 -24.62 -0.04 0.44
CA THR A 312 -24.24 -1.10 1.36
C THR A 312 -22.73 -1.10 1.52
N THR A 313 -22.23 -1.80 2.53
CA THR A 313 -20.78 -2.03 2.72
C THR A 313 -20.11 -2.67 1.50
N GLU A 314 -20.88 -3.41 0.69
CA GLU A 314 -20.39 -4.15 -0.47
C GLU A 314 -20.38 -3.31 -1.76
N ASN A 315 -21.36 -2.42 -1.94
CA ASN A 315 -21.52 -1.69 -3.20
C ASN A 315 -21.07 -0.22 -3.15
N ALA A 316 -20.86 0.36 -1.96
CA ALA A 316 -20.57 1.78 -1.82
C ALA A 316 -19.27 2.18 -2.56
N LYS A 317 -18.28 1.28 -2.59
CA LYS A 317 -17.03 1.50 -3.34
C LYS A 317 -17.28 1.63 -4.85
N GLU A 318 -18.26 0.92 -5.40
CA GLU A 318 -18.56 0.94 -6.83
C GLU A 318 -19.53 2.05 -7.23
N LEU A 319 -20.55 2.30 -6.39
CA LEU A 319 -21.60 3.28 -6.68
C LEU A 319 -21.17 4.73 -6.39
N CYS A 320 -20.19 4.92 -5.51
CA CYS A 320 -19.75 6.25 -5.14
C CYS A 320 -18.84 6.88 -6.22
N SER A 321 -19.15 8.11 -6.61
CA SER A 321 -18.40 8.90 -7.59
C SER A 321 -17.20 9.63 -6.98
N THR A 322 -17.33 10.04 -5.72
CA THR A 322 -16.44 11.00 -5.06
C THR A 322 -16.06 10.51 -3.67
N PHE A 323 -14.79 10.57 -3.34
CA PHE A 323 -14.23 10.04 -2.10
C PHE A 323 -13.40 11.10 -1.40
N TYR A 324 -13.36 11.03 -0.07
CA TYR A 324 -12.41 11.75 0.76
C TYR A 324 -11.22 10.86 1.10
N PHE A 325 -10.03 11.43 0.97
CA PHE A 325 -8.79 10.87 1.48
C PHE A 325 -8.27 11.75 2.62
N ASN A 326 -8.05 11.11 3.77
CA ASN A 326 -7.45 11.74 4.93
C ASN A 326 -5.91 11.61 4.83
N PRO A 327 -5.15 12.72 4.80
CA PRO A 327 -3.70 12.66 4.73
C PRO A 327 -3.00 12.41 6.07
N TYR A 328 -3.72 12.48 7.19
CA TYR A 328 -3.17 12.38 8.56
C TYR A 328 -3.14 10.95 9.09
#